data_AF-A0A2E2XF05-F1
#
_entry.id   AF-A0A2E2XF05-F1
#
_cell.length_a   1.000
_cell.length_b   1.000
_cell.length_c   1.000
_cell.angle_alpha   90.00
_cell.angle_beta   90.00
_cell.angle_gamma   90.00
#
_symmetry.space_group_name_H-M   'P 1'
#
loop_
_entity.id
_entity.type
_entity.pdbx_description
1 polymer ?
#
loop_
_entity_poly.entity_id
_entity_poly.type
_entity_poly.pdbx_seq_one_letter_code
_entity_poly.pdbx_strand_id
1 'polypeptide(L)'
;MLPQDALWNRLQQQLPQSLLLITDSPIPAIEQWGIEHQCQVVHIKSATDLNNLGRFELALVLDWQPHSQQHTELLARIRNLHSHKIWLLAPAVNKQPNIELLGLGFRREQQFTPQQLTSYGYNLDNYNHKREWNSPKHWANPENWGKYWW
;
A
#
# COMPACT_ATOMS: atom_id res chain seq x y z
N MET A 1 -4.00 -8.44 -19.07
CA MET A 1 -2.86 -7.73 -18.47
C MET A 1 -2.27 -8.62 -17.39
N LEU A 2 -0.96 -8.81 -17.39
CA LEU A 2 -0.26 -9.66 -16.43
C LEU A 2 0.01 -8.89 -15.13
N PRO A 3 0.25 -9.57 -13.98
CA PRO A 3 0.64 -8.92 -12.73
C PRO A 3 1.87 -8.01 -12.88
N GLN A 4 2.85 -8.46 -13.65
CA GLN A 4 4.07 -7.70 -13.96
C GLN A 4 3.75 -6.38 -14.68
N ASP A 5 2.81 -6.38 -15.64
CA ASP A 5 2.45 -5.17 -16.39
C ASP A 5 1.78 -4.15 -15.46
N ALA A 6 0.93 -4.62 -14.54
CA ALA A 6 0.29 -3.76 -13.54
C ALA A 6 1.32 -3.16 -12.57
N LEU A 7 2.31 -3.95 -12.15
CA LEU A 7 3.43 -3.47 -11.34
C LEU A 7 4.23 -2.39 -12.08
N TRP A 8 4.60 -2.63 -13.35
CA TRP A 8 5.35 -1.65 -14.13
C TRP A 8 4.57 -0.37 -14.36
N ASN A 9 3.28 -0.47 -14.68
CA ASN A 9 2.40 0.68 -14.79
C ASN A 9 2.36 1.48 -13.47
N ARG A 10 2.33 0.81 -12.32
CA ARG A 10 2.34 1.47 -11.00
C ARG A 10 3.64 2.25 -10.77
N LEU A 11 4.79 1.63 -11.08
CA LEU A 11 6.10 2.26 -10.94
C LEU A 11 6.26 3.46 -11.88
N GLN A 12 5.81 3.34 -13.14
CA GLN A 12 5.84 4.45 -14.10
C GLN A 12 4.91 5.60 -13.75
N GLN A 13 3.76 5.33 -13.13
CA GLN A 13 2.81 6.37 -12.73
C GLN A 13 3.27 7.14 -11.48
N GLN A 14 3.97 6.47 -10.56
CA GLN A 14 4.34 7.08 -9.28
C GLN A 14 5.79 7.57 -9.25
N LEU A 15 6.69 6.98 -10.03
CA LEU A 15 8.13 7.28 -10.07
C LEU A 15 8.70 7.53 -8.66
N PRO A 16 8.52 6.58 -7.72
CA PRO A 16 8.94 6.80 -6.34
C PRO A 16 10.47 6.93 -6.25
N GLN A 17 10.95 7.81 -5.38
CA GLN A 17 12.38 7.94 -5.06
C GLN A 17 12.85 6.89 -4.04
N SER A 18 11.92 6.27 -3.30
CA SER A 18 12.22 5.20 -2.35
C SER A 18 11.15 4.11 -2.36
N LEU A 19 11.61 2.86 -2.45
CA LEU A 19 10.79 1.67 -2.61
C LEU A 19 11.13 0.64 -1.53
N LEU A 20 10.13 0.21 -0.77
CA LEU A 20 10.25 -0.96 0.10
C LEU A 20 9.70 -2.17 -0.64
N LEU A 21 10.52 -3.19 -0.88
CA LEU A 21 10.13 -4.43 -1.55
C LEU A 21 10.03 -5.56 -0.51
N ILE A 22 8.88 -6.21 -0.45
CA ILE A 22 8.60 -7.35 0.45
C ILE A 22 8.28 -8.57 -0.41
N THR A 23 9.22 -9.51 -0.41
CA THR A 23 9.15 -10.75 -1.16
C THR A 23 10.16 -11.76 -0.61
N ASP A 24 9.92 -13.06 -0.76
CA ASP A 24 10.85 -14.09 -0.31
C ASP A 24 12.07 -14.22 -1.23
N SER A 25 11.88 -13.90 -2.52
CA SER A 25 12.89 -14.04 -3.57
C SER A 25 13.27 -12.69 -4.17
N PRO A 26 14.56 -12.41 -4.41
CA PRO A 26 14.96 -11.17 -5.06
C PRO A 26 14.32 -11.06 -6.46
N ILE A 27 14.01 -9.84 -6.88
CA ILE A 27 13.46 -9.54 -8.20
C ILE A 27 14.43 -8.59 -8.90
N PRO A 28 15.42 -9.13 -9.65
CA PRO A 28 16.48 -8.32 -10.27
C PRO A 28 15.95 -7.20 -11.16
N ALA A 29 14.80 -7.40 -11.79
CA ALA A 29 14.18 -6.37 -12.63
C ALA A 29 13.77 -5.12 -11.83
N ILE A 30 13.32 -5.25 -10.58
CA ILE A 30 12.95 -4.12 -9.73
C ILE A 30 14.21 -3.40 -9.23
N GLU A 31 15.25 -4.16 -8.87
CA GLU A 31 16.54 -3.60 -8.46
C GLU A 31 17.18 -2.81 -9.61
N GLN A 32 17.20 -3.39 -10.81
CA GLN A 32 17.69 -2.73 -12.02
C GLN A 32 16.90 -1.47 -12.36
N TRP A 33 15.57 -1.54 -12.29
CA TRP A 33 14.71 -0.36 -12.45
C TRP A 33 15.06 0.74 -11.44
N GLY A 34 15.34 0.36 -10.20
CA GLY A 34 15.75 1.28 -9.14
C GLY A 34 17.04 2.02 -9.46
N ILE A 35 18.04 1.32 -9.99
CA ILE A 35 19.31 1.93 -10.44
C ILE A 35 19.05 2.92 -11.57
N GLU A 36 18.29 2.53 -12.59
CA GLU A 36 18.01 3.35 -13.77
C GLU A 36 17.24 4.64 -13.43
N HIS A 37 16.35 4.58 -12.43
CA HIS A 37 15.49 5.69 -12.03
C HIS A 37 15.97 6.41 -10.76
N GLN A 38 17.19 6.09 -10.28
CA GLN A 38 17.76 6.63 -9.04
C GLN A 38 16.84 6.45 -7.82
N CYS A 39 16.08 5.36 -7.79
CA CYS A 39 15.20 4.99 -6.70
C CYS A 39 15.94 4.10 -5.71
N GLN A 40 15.89 4.46 -4.42
CA GLN A 40 16.40 3.61 -3.35
C GLN A 40 15.47 2.42 -3.14
N VAL A 41 15.89 1.23 -3.55
CA VAL A 41 15.17 -0.02 -3.31
C VAL A 41 15.73 -0.72 -2.07
N VAL A 42 14.87 -1.01 -1.09
CA VAL A 42 15.21 -1.81 0.08
C VAL A 42 14.37 -3.07 0.07
N HIS A 43 15.03 -4.23 0.03
CA HIS A 43 14.37 -5.53 0.09
C HIS A 43 14.36 -6.06 1.53
N ILE A 44 13.20 -6.53 1.98
CA ILE A 44 13.04 -7.23 3.25
C ILE A 44 12.27 -8.54 3.07
N LYS A 45 12.51 -9.48 3.99
CA LYS A 45 11.78 -10.76 4.05
C LYS A 45 10.86 -10.84 5.25
N SER A 46 11.14 -10.08 6.31
CA SER A 46 10.46 -10.24 7.59
C SER A 46 10.24 -8.92 8.32
N ALA A 47 9.35 -8.96 9.32
CA ALA A 47 9.04 -7.79 10.14
C ALA A 47 10.21 -7.30 11.00
N THR A 48 11.21 -8.15 11.29
CA THR A 48 12.38 -7.76 12.08
C THR A 48 13.28 -6.79 11.31
N ASP A 49 13.29 -6.90 9.98
CA ASP A 49 14.11 -6.06 9.09
C ASP A 49 13.61 -4.61 9.05
N LEU A 50 12.37 -4.35 9.51
CA LEU A 50 11.76 -3.02 9.53
C LEU A 50 12.26 -2.10 10.66
N ASN A 51 12.84 -2.64 11.73
CA ASN A 51 13.07 -1.90 12.98
C ASN A 51 13.90 -0.62 12.82
N ASN A 52 14.82 -0.60 11.85
CA ASN A 52 15.75 0.52 11.62
C ASN A 52 15.53 1.21 10.27
N LEU A 53 14.41 0.91 9.61
CA LEU A 53 14.11 1.51 8.31
C LEU A 53 13.24 2.76 8.47
N GLY A 54 13.47 3.73 7.60
CA GLY A 54 12.68 4.94 7.51
C GLY A 54 11.34 4.72 6.80
N ARG A 55 10.80 5.83 6.30
CA ARG A 55 9.62 5.84 5.42
C ARG A 55 10.04 5.75 3.96
N PHE A 56 9.22 5.08 3.18
CA PHE A 56 9.34 4.87 1.75
C PHE A 56 8.11 5.46 1.06
N GLU A 57 8.31 6.01 -0.13
CA GLU A 57 7.23 6.59 -0.92
C GLU A 57 6.25 5.54 -1.44
N LEU A 58 6.73 4.33 -1.70
CA LEU A 58 5.91 3.18 -2.10
C LEU A 58 6.44 1.91 -1.43
N ALA A 59 5.54 1.08 -0.92
CA ALA A 59 5.83 -0.30 -0.56
C ALA A 59 5.17 -1.28 -1.55
N LEU A 60 5.92 -2.29 -1.98
CA LEU A 60 5.47 -3.41 -2.80
C LEU A 60 5.46 -4.68 -1.96
N VAL A 61 4.29 -5.29 -1.79
CA VAL A 61 4.15 -6.55 -1.05
C VAL A 61 3.71 -7.64 -2.03
N LEU A 62 4.62 -8.54 -2.38
CA LEU A 62 4.37 -9.50 -3.47
C LEU A 62 4.03 -10.90 -2.97
N ASP A 63 4.52 -11.28 -1.78
CA ASP A 63 4.32 -12.60 -1.16
C ASP A 63 3.43 -12.53 0.09
N TRP A 64 2.32 -11.77 0.01
CA TRP A 64 1.37 -11.73 1.11
C TRP A 64 0.50 -12.99 1.15
N GLN A 65 0.34 -13.58 2.34
CA GLN A 65 -0.48 -14.77 2.56
C GLN A 65 -1.69 -14.45 3.45
N PRO A 66 -2.91 -14.84 3.05
CA PRO A 66 -4.11 -14.64 3.87
C PRO A 66 -4.10 -15.52 5.11
N HIS A 67 -4.84 -15.10 6.14
CA HIS A 67 -5.01 -15.86 7.40
C HIS A 67 -3.72 -16.09 8.20
N SER A 68 -2.64 -15.37 7.85
CA SER A 68 -1.40 -15.35 8.62
C SER A 68 -1.32 -14.09 9.47
N GLN A 69 -1.41 -14.25 10.79
CA GLN A 69 -1.29 -13.14 11.73
C GLN A 69 0.01 -12.35 11.52
N GLN A 70 1.11 -13.04 11.27
CA GLN A 70 2.41 -12.42 10.99
C GLN A 70 2.38 -11.53 9.74
N HIS A 71 1.76 -11.98 8.64
CA HIS A 71 1.67 -11.18 7.42
C HIS A 71 0.73 -9.98 7.59
N THR A 72 -0.35 -10.15 8.34
CA THR A 72 -1.30 -9.07 8.67
C THR A 72 -0.64 -8.01 9.56
N GLU A 73 0.11 -8.41 10.58
CA GLU A 73 0.87 -7.51 11.45
C GLU A 73 1.98 -6.78 10.68
N LEU A 74 2.71 -7.50 9.82
CA LEU A 74 3.71 -6.91 8.92
C LEU A 74 3.08 -5.82 8.04
N LEU A 75 1.95 -6.13 7.40
CA LEU A 75 1.25 -5.20 6.53
C LEU A 75 0.74 -3.97 7.29
N ALA A 76 0.16 -4.17 8.47
CA ALA A 76 -0.27 -3.08 9.35
C ALA A 76 0.92 -2.20 9.78
N ARG A 77 2.06 -2.81 10.10
CA ARG A 77 3.28 -2.10 10.47
C ARG A 77 3.83 -1.27 9.30
N ILE A 78 3.90 -1.84 8.09
CA ILE A 78 4.30 -1.11 6.89
C ILE A 78 3.39 0.10 6.67
N ARG A 79 2.07 -0.12 6.71
CA ARG A 79 1.05 0.92 6.55
C ARG A 79 1.21 2.08 7.53
N ASN A 80 1.47 1.78 8.80
CA ASN A 80 1.50 2.79 9.85
C ASN A 80 2.84 3.52 9.95
N LEU A 81 3.95 2.81 9.71
CA LEU A 81 5.28 3.32 10.01
C LEU A 81 6.12 3.60 8.77
N HIS A 82 5.97 2.81 7.70
CA HIS A 82 6.96 2.76 6.62
C HIS A 82 6.45 3.22 5.26
N SER A 83 5.15 3.19 4.96
CA SER A 83 4.67 3.80 3.70
C SER A 83 3.19 4.15 3.72
N HIS A 84 2.89 5.33 3.17
CA HIS A 84 1.52 5.79 2.94
C HIS A 84 0.92 5.22 1.65
N LYS A 85 1.73 4.65 0.76
CA LYS A 85 1.28 4.03 -0.49
C LYS A 85 1.77 2.60 -0.52
N ILE A 86 0.85 1.65 -0.62
CA ILE A 86 1.19 0.23 -0.70
C ILE A 86 0.49 -0.34 -1.92
N TRP A 87 1.24 -1.11 -2.69
CA TRP A 87 0.69 -1.99 -3.70
C TRP A 87 1.00 -3.43 -3.32
N LEU A 88 -0.01 -4.28 -3.34
CA LEU A 88 0.06 -5.64 -2.81
C LEU A 88 -0.52 -6.63 -3.81
N LEU A 89 0.15 -7.76 -4.01
CA LEU A 89 -0.41 -8.94 -4.66
C LEU A 89 -0.83 -9.95 -3.61
N ALA A 90 -2.05 -10.48 -3.78
CA ALA A 90 -2.59 -11.53 -2.95
C ALA A 90 -3.12 -12.68 -3.82
N PRO A 91 -3.04 -13.94 -3.34
CA PRO A 91 -3.78 -15.05 -3.90
C PRO A 91 -5.29 -14.75 -3.99
N ALA A 92 -5.88 -15.05 -5.13
CA ALA A 92 -7.30 -14.88 -5.40
C ALA A 92 -8.00 -16.24 -5.33
N VAL A 93 -8.38 -16.65 -4.12
CA VAL A 93 -9.10 -17.92 -3.89
C VAL A 93 -10.51 -17.89 -4.48
N ASN A 94 -11.12 -16.70 -4.60
CA ASN A 94 -12.45 -16.51 -5.16
C ASN A 94 -12.60 -15.12 -5.83
N LYS A 95 -13.79 -14.85 -6.39
CA LYS A 95 -14.10 -13.55 -7.00
C LYS A 95 -14.34 -12.41 -6.00
N GLN A 96 -14.44 -12.72 -4.70
CA GLN A 96 -14.69 -11.72 -3.67
C GLN A 96 -13.38 -11.04 -3.24
N PRO A 97 -13.41 -9.75 -2.85
CA PRO A 97 -12.25 -9.12 -2.26
C PRO A 97 -11.88 -9.77 -0.92
N ASN A 98 -10.60 -9.76 -0.57
CA ASN A 98 -10.12 -10.29 0.70
C ASN A 98 -10.51 -9.36 1.87
N ILE A 99 -11.24 -9.90 2.83
CA ILE A 99 -11.81 -9.14 3.96
C ILE A 99 -10.72 -8.58 4.89
N GLU A 100 -9.61 -9.29 5.08
CA GLU A 100 -8.49 -8.81 5.92
C GLU A 100 -7.86 -7.55 5.30
N LEU A 101 -7.63 -7.57 3.99
CA LEU A 101 -7.11 -6.42 3.26
C LEU A 101 -8.11 -5.25 3.26
N LEU A 102 -9.41 -5.52 3.06
CA LEU A 102 -10.44 -4.50 3.17
C LEU A 102 -10.49 -3.87 4.57
N GLY A 103 -10.39 -4.67 5.63
CA GLY A 103 -10.34 -4.20 7.02
C GLY A 103 -9.12 -3.33 7.32
N LEU A 104 -8.01 -3.56 6.62
CA LEU A 104 -6.81 -2.72 6.66
C LEU A 104 -6.90 -1.47 5.77
N GLY A 105 -8.04 -1.23 5.10
CA GLY A 105 -8.28 -0.06 4.26
C GLY A 105 -7.73 -0.17 2.84
N PHE A 106 -7.30 -1.35 2.41
CA PHE A 106 -6.92 -1.59 1.02
C PHE A 106 -8.15 -1.63 0.12
N ARG A 107 -7.98 -1.20 -1.13
CA ARG A 107 -8.98 -1.33 -2.20
C ARG A 107 -8.48 -2.32 -3.23
N ARG A 108 -9.37 -3.20 -3.69
CA ARG A 108 -9.08 -4.09 -4.81
C ARG A 108 -8.86 -3.24 -6.07
N GLU A 109 -7.74 -3.43 -6.75
CA GLU A 109 -7.42 -2.73 -8.00
C GLU A 109 -7.74 -3.62 -9.20
N GLN A 110 -7.04 -4.76 -9.36
CA GLN A 110 -7.17 -5.61 -10.54
C GLN A 110 -7.05 -7.10 -10.23
N GLN A 111 -7.85 -7.94 -10.91
CA GLN A 111 -7.73 -9.39 -10.85
C GLN A 111 -6.94 -9.92 -12.05
N PHE A 112 -6.10 -10.94 -11.83
CA PHE A 112 -5.25 -11.54 -12.84
C PHE A 112 -5.59 -13.03 -13.01
N THR A 113 -6.21 -13.34 -14.13
CA THR A 113 -6.50 -14.70 -14.59
C THR A 113 -5.65 -15.01 -15.81
N PRO A 114 -5.02 -16.20 -15.90
CA PRO A 114 -5.24 -17.41 -15.08
C PRO A 114 -4.40 -17.50 -13.80
N GLN A 115 -3.56 -16.51 -13.46
CA GLN A 115 -2.61 -16.59 -12.33
C GLN A 115 -3.27 -16.71 -10.95
N GLN A 116 -4.58 -16.49 -10.85
CA GLN A 116 -5.33 -16.49 -9.58
C GLN A 116 -4.69 -15.52 -8.57
N LEU A 117 -4.36 -14.31 -9.05
CA LEU A 117 -3.87 -13.22 -8.22
C LEU A 117 -4.82 -12.03 -8.27
N THR A 118 -4.80 -11.22 -7.23
CA THR A 118 -5.49 -9.93 -7.20
C THR A 118 -4.56 -8.89 -6.60
N SER A 119 -4.49 -7.73 -7.25
CA SER A 119 -3.78 -6.56 -6.74
C SER A 119 -4.69 -5.72 -5.85
N TYR A 120 -4.09 -5.17 -4.82
CA TYR A 120 -4.70 -4.26 -3.88
C TYR A 120 -3.83 -3.02 -3.72
N GLY A 121 -4.48 -1.87 -3.64
CA GLY A 121 -3.86 -0.59 -3.39
C GLY A 121 -4.29 -0.02 -2.06
N TYR A 122 -3.33 0.48 -1.29
CA TYR A 122 -3.55 1.40 -0.20
C TYR A 122 -2.87 2.73 -0.54
N ASN A 123 -3.56 3.84 -0.31
CA ASN A 123 -3.00 5.17 -0.46
C ASN A 123 -3.64 6.08 0.58
N LEU A 124 -2.86 6.57 1.54
CA LEU A 124 -3.37 7.46 2.58
C LEU A 124 -3.76 8.84 2.00
N ASP A 125 -3.06 9.30 0.96
CA ASP A 125 -3.27 10.63 0.37
C ASP A 125 -4.66 10.78 -0.26
N ASN A 126 -5.26 9.67 -0.68
CA ASN A 126 -6.62 9.64 -1.25
C ASN A 126 -7.67 9.01 -0.30
N TYR A 127 -7.28 8.74 0.95
CA TYR A 127 -8.13 8.04 1.91
C TYR A 127 -9.26 8.93 2.42
N ASN A 128 -8.96 10.18 2.76
CA ASN A 128 -9.95 11.19 3.14
C ASN A 128 -10.14 12.20 2.02
N HIS A 129 -11.18 12.03 1.21
CA HIS A 129 -11.71 13.17 0.47
C HIS A 129 -12.07 14.27 1.48
N LYS A 130 -11.64 15.52 1.21
CA LYS A 130 -12.10 16.70 1.96
C LYS A 130 -13.63 16.67 1.97
N ARG A 131 -14.21 16.39 3.14
CA ARG A 131 -15.67 16.38 3.30
C ARG A 131 -16.13 17.82 3.52
N GLU A 132 -17.10 18.28 2.74
CA GLU A 132 -17.58 19.67 2.83
C GLU A 132 -18.21 20.02 4.19
N TRP A 133 -18.64 19.03 4.99
CA TRP A 133 -19.21 19.24 6.31
C TRP A 133 -18.18 19.62 7.39
N ASN A 134 -16.89 19.39 7.15
CA ASN A 134 -15.79 19.90 7.98
C ASN A 134 -15.34 21.31 7.54
N SER A 135 -16.29 22.12 7.05
CA SER A 135 -16.06 23.53 6.77
C SER A 135 -16.87 24.38 7.75
N PRO A 136 -16.42 25.61 8.07
CA PRO A 136 -17.14 26.51 8.98
C PRO A 136 -18.61 26.73 8.56
N LYS A 137 -18.90 26.66 7.25
CA LYS A 137 -20.22 26.90 6.67
C LYS A 137 -21.22 25.76 6.90
N HIS A 138 -20.75 24.53 7.13
CA HIS A 138 -21.58 23.32 7.20
C HIS A 138 -21.43 22.56 8.52
N TRP A 139 -20.72 23.13 9.50
CA TRP A 139 -20.67 22.62 10.86
C TRP A 139 -22.05 22.77 11.51
N ALA A 140 -22.44 21.83 12.37
CA ALA A 140 -23.75 21.83 13.03
C ALA A 140 -24.02 23.07 13.91
N ASN A 141 -22.99 23.88 14.16
CA ASN A 141 -23.05 25.12 14.94
C ASN A 141 -21.94 26.10 14.46
N PRO A 142 -22.12 26.76 13.30
CA PRO A 142 -21.10 27.56 12.63
C PRO A 142 -20.47 28.64 13.53
N GLU A 143 -21.28 29.22 14.42
CA GLU A 143 -20.87 30.27 15.35
C GLU A 143 -19.87 29.79 16.41
N ASN A 144 -19.78 28.48 16.66
CA ASN A 144 -18.84 27.87 17.61
C ASN A 144 -17.60 27.26 16.95
N TRP A 145 -17.46 27.36 15.62
CA TRP A 145 -16.30 26.86 14.90
C TRP A 145 -14.99 27.46 15.45
N GLY A 146 -14.07 26.60 15.90
CA GLY A 146 -12.75 26.99 16.41
C GLY A 146 -12.75 27.69 17.78
N LYS A 147 -13.89 27.81 18.47
CA LYS A 147 -14.01 28.50 19.77
C LYS A 147 -13.85 27.58 20.97
N TYR A 148 -14.25 26.32 20.85
CA TYR A 148 -14.22 25.35 21.93
C TYR A 148 -13.51 24.08 21.46
N TRP A 149 -12.54 23.63 22.25
CA TRP A 149 -11.83 22.38 22.10
C TRP A 149 -11.98 21.64 23.44
N TRP A 150 -12.16 20.32 23.40
CA TRP A 150 -12.16 19.50 24.62
C TRP A 150 -10.73 19.18 25.07
#